data_AF-A0AAD5J246-F1
#
_entry.id   AF-A0AAD5J246-F1
#
_cell.length_a   1.000
_cell.length_b   1.000
_cell.length_c   1.000
_cell.angle_alpha   90.00
_cell.angle_beta   90.00
_cell.angle_gamma   90.00
#
_symmetry.space_group_name_H-M   'P 1'
#
loop_
_entity.id
_entity.type
_entity.pdbx_description
1 polymer ?
#
loop_
_entity_poly.entity_id
_entity_poly.type
_entity_poly.pdbx_seq_one_letter_code
_entity_poly.pdbx_strand_id
1 'polypeptide(L)'
;METTSGRKKSDQQQVLDGSDIMELVENKEVFSDFVDHKFQELDRDNDGHLSVNELQPAVADIGAALGLPAQGTSSDSDHIYTEVLNEFTHGTQKKVSKTEFKEVLSDILLGMAAGLKRDPIVILRIDGEDLLEFINGPAYEPEMVSFFSEIESSDGSLRDYIIKALNKLTVDQGMPPSADTWVISNIVEPALQSCAINEQDDKQITQETFLVAFKKLADCVAQRLQEQPVIVAHSENTFDGNGIKRLLSNKFELDKAMNAALENVPKDRNGKLAKDYLRIALDTLAPSAGLPPLGAIDQMDKVVSEVFKMVNCDDGKIIKEDEFKKILLEILGSIMLQLEGNPISISSNSVVHEPLATPSTTLLQPSS
;
A
#
# COMPACT_ATOMS: atom_id res chain seq x y z
N MET A 1 6.15 15.21 -27.89
CA MET A 1 4.78 15.71 -27.67
C MET A 1 3.92 14.48 -27.48
N GLU A 2 3.96 13.92 -26.27
CA GLU A 2 3.03 12.87 -25.86
C GLU A 2 1.95 13.57 -25.05
N THR A 3 0.75 13.54 -25.60
CA THR A 3 -0.46 14.07 -24.99
C THR A 3 -0.90 13.09 -23.92
N THR A 4 -0.56 13.38 -22.66
CA THR A 4 -1.26 12.82 -21.51
C THR A 4 -2.69 13.36 -21.56
N SER A 5 -3.60 12.52 -22.04
CA SER A 5 -5.04 12.81 -22.04
C SER A 5 -5.50 12.86 -20.59
N GLY A 6 -5.77 14.06 -20.10
CA GLY A 6 -6.36 14.26 -18.77
C GLY A 6 -7.72 13.60 -18.73
N ARG A 7 -7.83 12.45 -18.05
CA ARG A 7 -9.10 11.88 -17.60
C ARG A 7 -9.81 12.97 -16.79
N LYS A 8 -10.99 13.38 -17.24
CA LYS A 8 -11.89 14.22 -16.46
C LYS A 8 -12.18 13.48 -15.15
N LYS A 9 -11.96 14.13 -14.00
CA LYS A 9 -12.45 13.64 -12.70
C LYS A 9 -13.96 13.40 -12.82
N SER A 10 -14.38 12.15 -12.94
CA SER A 10 -15.77 11.74 -12.76
C SER A 10 -16.04 11.59 -11.26
N ASP A 11 -17.30 11.67 -10.85
CA ASP A 11 -17.76 11.41 -9.47
C ASP A 11 -17.49 9.94 -8.99
N GLN A 12 -16.70 9.15 -9.74
CA GLN A 12 -16.38 7.74 -9.47
C GLN A 12 -15.02 7.54 -8.77
N GLN A 13 -14.28 8.62 -8.46
CA GLN A 13 -12.95 8.54 -7.86
C GLN A 13 -12.79 9.49 -6.66
N GLN A 14 -12.41 8.93 -5.52
CA GLN A 14 -11.96 9.69 -4.34
C GLN A 14 -10.50 9.37 -4.03
N VAL A 15 -9.73 10.36 -3.60
CA VAL A 15 -8.32 10.18 -3.22
C VAL A 15 -8.19 10.43 -1.72
N LEU A 16 -7.59 9.48 -1.02
CA LEU A 16 -7.24 9.56 0.39
C LEU A 16 -5.74 9.80 0.50
N ASP A 17 -5.34 11.05 0.72
CA ASP A 17 -3.95 11.51 0.75
C ASP A 17 -3.49 11.96 2.16
N GLY A 18 -4.32 11.72 3.18
CA GLY A 18 -4.03 12.07 4.57
C GLY A 18 -4.25 13.54 4.92
N SER A 19 -4.73 14.38 3.99
CA SER A 19 -5.01 15.80 4.25
C SER A 19 -6.02 16.02 5.37
N ASP A 20 -7.11 15.26 5.39
CA ASP A 20 -8.14 15.34 6.45
C ASP A 20 -7.57 14.99 7.85
N ILE A 21 -6.66 14.00 7.91
CA ILE A 21 -5.99 13.62 9.17
C ILE A 21 -5.09 14.76 9.64
N MET A 22 -4.34 15.35 8.71
CA MET A 22 -3.47 16.49 9.01
C MET A 22 -4.28 17.70 9.49
N GLU A 23 -5.40 18.02 8.85
CA GLU A 23 -6.30 19.11 9.25
C GLU A 23 -6.86 18.89 10.67
N LEU A 24 -7.29 17.66 10.98
CA LEU A 24 -7.78 17.30 12.32
C LEU A 24 -6.72 17.57 13.40
N VAL A 25 -5.49 17.09 13.19
CA VAL A 25 -4.42 17.20 14.20
C VAL A 25 -3.89 18.64 14.33
N GLU A 26 -3.82 19.40 13.24
CA GLU A 26 -3.38 20.80 13.26
C GLU A 26 -4.38 21.72 13.96
N ASN A 27 -5.67 21.36 13.96
CA ASN A 27 -6.69 22.05 14.74
C ASN A 27 -6.59 21.69 16.24
N LYS A 28 -5.75 22.44 16.96
CA LYS A 28 -5.43 22.17 18.38
C LYS A 28 -6.65 22.08 19.30
N GLU A 29 -7.72 22.82 19.03
CA GLU A 29 -8.94 22.81 19.85
C GLU A 29 -9.72 21.52 19.59
N VAL A 30 -10.09 21.27 18.34
CA VAL A 30 -10.84 20.06 17.94
C VAL A 30 -10.08 18.79 18.32
N PHE A 31 -8.77 18.76 18.06
CA PHE A 31 -7.95 17.62 18.44
C PHE A 31 -7.87 17.44 19.95
N SER A 32 -7.81 18.53 20.73
CA SER A 32 -7.83 18.40 22.19
C SER A 32 -9.17 17.86 22.69
N ASP A 33 -10.28 18.33 22.17
CA ASP A 33 -11.61 17.87 22.58
C ASP A 33 -11.81 16.38 22.22
N PHE A 34 -11.34 15.97 21.05
CA PHE A 34 -11.32 14.58 20.64
C PHE A 34 -10.47 13.71 21.58
N VAL A 35 -9.24 14.14 21.89
CA VAL A 35 -8.35 13.42 22.80
C VAL A 35 -8.93 13.35 24.22
N ASP A 36 -9.52 14.43 24.70
CA ASP A 36 -10.15 14.52 26.01
C ASP A 36 -11.27 13.48 26.15
N HIS A 37 -12.14 13.40 25.14
CA HIS A 37 -13.23 12.44 25.10
C HIS A 37 -12.71 11.00 25.04
N LYS A 38 -11.76 10.72 24.14
CA LYS A 38 -11.21 9.37 23.96
C LYS A 38 -10.43 8.91 25.19
N PHE A 39 -9.67 9.78 25.83
CA PHE A 39 -8.95 9.45 27.05
C PHE A 39 -9.93 9.04 28.17
N GLN A 40 -11.04 9.77 28.33
CA GLN A 40 -12.07 9.43 29.32
C GLN A 40 -12.77 8.11 29.03
N GLU A 41 -12.95 7.74 27.75
CA GLU A 41 -13.53 6.44 27.39
C GLU A 41 -12.59 5.27 27.72
N LEU A 42 -11.28 5.50 27.64
CA LEU A 42 -10.25 4.48 27.88
C LEU A 42 -9.87 4.35 29.35
N ASP A 43 -9.85 5.46 30.11
CA ASP A 43 -9.53 5.51 31.55
C ASP A 43 -10.70 4.95 32.38
N ARG A 44 -10.80 3.63 32.43
CA ARG A 44 -11.96 2.93 33.02
C ARG A 44 -11.94 2.98 34.54
N ASP A 45 -10.75 2.99 35.13
CA ASP A 45 -10.59 3.09 36.59
C ASP A 45 -10.56 4.55 37.10
N ASN A 46 -10.57 5.53 36.20
CA ASN A 46 -10.58 6.97 36.46
C ASN A 46 -9.40 7.43 37.33
N ASP A 47 -8.23 6.81 37.17
CA ASP A 47 -7.03 7.18 37.90
C ASP A 47 -6.20 8.28 37.21
N GLY A 48 -6.66 8.76 36.06
CA GLY A 48 -6.04 9.81 35.26
C GLY A 48 -4.89 9.33 34.39
N HIS A 49 -4.68 8.02 34.26
CA HIS A 49 -3.63 7.41 33.44
C HIS A 49 -4.13 6.15 32.72
N LEU A 50 -3.65 5.91 31.51
CA LEU A 50 -3.99 4.71 30.75
C LEU A 50 -2.97 3.60 30.96
N SER A 51 -3.44 2.45 31.40
CA SER A 51 -2.64 1.23 31.44
C SER A 51 -2.62 0.52 30.07
N VAL A 52 -1.67 -0.41 29.88
CA VAL A 52 -1.62 -1.26 28.67
C VAL A 52 -2.95 -1.98 28.45
N ASN A 53 -3.60 -2.45 29.52
CA ASN A 53 -4.88 -3.17 29.44
C ASN A 53 -6.04 -2.26 28.97
N GLU A 54 -5.95 -0.96 29.21
CA GLU A 54 -6.95 0.03 28.76
C GLU A 54 -6.71 0.46 27.31
N LEU A 55 -5.44 0.53 26.88
CA LEU A 55 -5.05 0.85 25.51
C LEU A 55 -5.26 -0.32 24.53
N GLN A 56 -5.04 -1.55 24.97
CA GLN A 56 -5.03 -2.72 24.09
C GLN A 56 -6.34 -2.90 23.28
N PRO A 57 -7.55 -2.78 23.85
CA PRO A 57 -8.78 -2.90 23.07
C PRO A 57 -8.88 -1.85 21.96
N ALA A 58 -8.52 -0.60 22.28
CA ALA A 58 -8.54 0.49 21.32
C ALA A 58 -7.55 0.27 20.17
N VAL A 59 -6.33 -0.16 20.49
CA VAL A 59 -5.30 -0.47 19.48
C VAL A 59 -5.74 -1.66 18.61
N ALA A 60 -6.40 -2.67 19.18
CA ALA A 60 -6.97 -3.80 18.44
C ALA A 60 -8.11 -3.36 17.50
N ASP A 61 -9.02 -2.49 17.97
CA ASP A 61 -10.13 -1.97 17.18
C ASP A 61 -9.63 -1.14 15.98
N ILE A 62 -8.59 -0.31 16.19
CA ILE A 62 -7.93 0.41 15.08
C ILE A 62 -7.33 -0.58 14.09
N GLY A 63 -6.57 -1.56 14.58
CA GLY A 63 -5.95 -2.55 13.72
C GLY A 63 -6.98 -3.25 12.84
N ALA A 64 -8.09 -3.70 13.43
CA ALA A 64 -9.20 -4.29 12.70
C ALA A 64 -9.82 -3.32 11.67
N ALA A 65 -10.01 -2.05 12.04
CA ALA A 65 -10.52 -1.03 11.12
C ALA A 65 -9.58 -0.74 9.94
N LEU A 66 -8.27 -0.89 10.14
CA LEU A 66 -7.24 -0.78 9.10
C LEU A 66 -7.03 -2.08 8.33
N GLY A 67 -7.82 -3.13 8.61
CA GLY A 67 -7.72 -4.43 7.96
C GLY A 67 -6.51 -5.26 8.42
N LEU A 68 -5.89 -4.93 9.55
CA LEU A 68 -4.87 -5.78 10.15
C LEU A 68 -5.51 -7.08 10.65
N PRO A 69 -4.82 -8.23 10.51
CA PRO A 69 -5.24 -9.46 11.16
C PRO A 69 -5.41 -9.27 12.66
N ALA A 70 -6.33 -10.02 13.28
CA ALA A 70 -6.53 -9.96 14.72
C ALA A 70 -5.25 -10.37 15.48
N GLN A 71 -5.01 -9.75 16.63
CA GLN A 71 -3.92 -10.14 17.52
C GLN A 71 -4.02 -11.64 17.86
N GLY A 72 -2.91 -12.36 17.76
CA GLY A 72 -2.76 -13.80 17.98
C GLY A 72 -2.86 -14.65 16.72
N THR A 73 -3.12 -14.05 15.55
CA THR A 73 -3.23 -14.78 14.28
C THR A 73 -1.86 -15.09 13.65
N SER A 74 -0.88 -14.22 13.80
CA SER A 74 0.50 -14.43 13.35
C SER A 74 1.50 -13.64 14.20
N SER A 75 2.77 -14.09 14.20
CA SER A 75 3.86 -13.37 14.86
C SER A 75 4.00 -11.92 14.37
N ASP A 76 3.75 -11.70 13.08
CA ASP A 76 3.94 -10.40 12.45
C ASP A 76 2.83 -9.44 12.87
N SER A 77 1.57 -9.92 12.91
CA SER A 77 0.45 -9.14 13.45
C SER A 77 0.66 -8.78 14.92
N ASP A 78 1.09 -9.75 15.73
CA ASP A 78 1.37 -9.53 17.16
C ASP A 78 2.49 -8.52 17.39
N HIS A 79 3.51 -8.55 16.52
CA HIS A 79 4.59 -7.57 16.57
C HIS A 79 4.06 -6.16 16.30
N ILE A 80 3.20 -5.96 15.30
CA ILE A 80 2.61 -4.64 14.99
C ILE A 80 1.82 -4.10 16.19
N TYR A 81 0.92 -4.91 16.77
CA TYR A 81 0.14 -4.49 17.95
C TYR A 81 1.04 -4.15 19.14
N THR A 82 2.09 -4.94 19.36
CA THR A 82 3.06 -4.71 20.43
C THR A 82 3.84 -3.41 20.21
N GLU A 83 4.25 -3.12 18.98
CA GLU A 83 5.01 -1.92 18.66
C GLU A 83 4.19 -0.66 18.89
N VAL A 84 2.91 -0.65 18.46
CA VAL A 84 2.01 0.49 18.71
C VAL A 84 1.79 0.70 20.22
N LEU A 85 1.61 -0.37 21.00
CA LEU A 85 1.50 -0.27 22.46
C LEU A 85 2.80 0.23 23.10
N ASN A 86 3.95 -0.14 22.56
CA ASN A 86 5.25 0.31 23.03
C ASN A 86 5.46 1.80 22.77
N GLU A 87 4.96 2.34 21.65
CA GLU A 87 5.00 3.77 21.36
C GLU A 87 4.26 4.58 22.44
N PHE A 88 3.06 4.14 22.85
CA PHE A 88 2.32 4.82 23.93
C PHE A 88 2.99 4.72 25.29
N THR A 89 3.69 3.62 25.56
CA THR A 89 4.22 3.29 26.90
C THR A 89 5.73 3.47 27.03
N HIS A 90 6.38 3.93 25.97
CA HIS A 90 7.84 3.98 25.81
C HIS A 90 8.54 2.65 26.15
N GLY A 91 7.91 1.53 25.78
CA GLY A 91 8.40 0.18 26.07
C GLY A 91 8.44 -0.17 27.56
N THR A 92 7.73 0.57 28.42
CA THR A 92 7.65 0.31 29.86
C THR A 92 6.23 -0.10 30.26
N GLN A 93 6.04 -0.91 31.29
CA GLN A 93 4.71 -1.23 31.83
C GLN A 93 4.08 -0.05 32.62
N LYS A 94 4.50 1.20 32.37
CA LYS A 94 4.03 2.37 33.10
C LYS A 94 2.69 2.86 32.56
N LYS A 95 1.94 3.54 33.42
CA LYS A 95 0.69 4.19 33.05
C LYS A 95 0.99 5.47 32.26
N VAL A 96 0.17 5.75 31.25
CA VAL A 96 0.33 6.85 30.29
C VAL A 96 -0.57 8.00 30.70
N SER A 97 0.00 9.18 30.94
CA SER A 97 -0.79 10.38 31.25
C SER A 97 -1.55 10.88 30.01
N LYS A 98 -2.56 11.73 30.23
CA LYS A 98 -3.32 12.36 29.14
C LYS A 98 -2.45 13.18 28.18
N THR A 99 -1.44 13.87 28.69
CA THR A 99 -0.52 14.65 27.87
C THR A 99 0.31 13.73 26.97
N GLU A 100 0.86 12.65 27.52
CA GLU A 100 1.63 11.66 26.76
C GLU A 100 0.75 10.98 25.71
N PHE A 101 -0.47 10.57 26.07
CA PHE A 101 -1.44 10.00 25.12
C PHE A 101 -1.73 10.96 23.95
N LYS A 102 -1.91 12.25 24.22
CA LYS A 102 -2.14 13.28 23.21
C LYS A 102 -0.96 13.41 22.24
N GLU A 103 0.26 13.47 22.78
CA GLU A 103 1.48 13.64 21.99
C GLU A 103 1.71 12.41 21.09
N VAL A 104 1.65 11.20 21.66
CA VAL A 104 1.84 9.97 20.88
C VAL A 104 0.74 9.80 19.83
N LEU A 105 -0.53 10.06 20.16
CA LEU A 105 -1.61 9.95 19.18
C LEU A 105 -1.44 10.96 18.04
N SER A 106 -1.00 12.18 18.34
CA SER A 106 -0.68 13.20 17.34
C SER A 106 0.43 12.71 16.40
N ASP A 107 1.52 12.19 16.95
CA ASP A 107 2.66 11.72 16.16
C ASP A 107 2.28 10.53 15.26
N ILE A 108 1.47 9.59 15.76
CA ILE A 108 0.96 8.48 14.97
C ILE A 108 0.08 8.98 13.80
N LEU A 109 -0.90 9.85 14.08
CA LEU A 109 -1.80 10.37 13.05
C LEU A 109 -1.06 11.20 12.00
N LEU A 110 -0.10 12.03 12.41
CA LEU A 110 0.76 12.77 11.48
C LEU A 110 1.65 11.84 10.66
N GLY A 111 2.14 10.75 11.26
CA GLY A 111 2.85 9.68 10.56
C GLY A 111 1.99 9.03 9.49
N MET A 112 0.75 8.68 9.82
CA MET A 112 -0.23 8.15 8.87
C MET A 112 -0.54 9.14 7.74
N ALA A 113 -0.76 10.41 8.07
CA ALA A 113 -1.01 11.47 7.10
C ALA A 113 0.18 11.66 6.14
N ALA A 114 1.41 11.65 6.67
CA ALA A 114 2.63 11.72 5.86
C ALA A 114 2.79 10.47 4.96
N GLY A 115 2.43 9.28 5.47
CA GLY A 115 2.40 8.05 4.71
C GLY A 115 1.41 8.11 3.55
N LEU A 116 0.15 8.47 3.80
CA LEU A 116 -0.88 8.62 2.76
C LEU A 116 -0.56 9.73 1.77
N LYS A 117 0.11 10.79 2.20
CA LYS A 117 0.58 11.85 1.29
C LYS A 117 1.64 11.34 0.32
N ARG A 118 2.47 10.39 0.77
CA ARG A 118 3.50 9.75 -0.06
C ARG A 118 2.87 8.71 -0.99
N ASP A 119 2.03 7.84 -0.41
CA ASP A 119 1.41 6.69 -1.05
C ASP A 119 -0.13 6.80 -0.92
N PRO A 120 -0.80 7.63 -1.74
CA PRO A 120 -2.24 7.86 -1.61
C PRO A 120 -3.05 6.63 -2.01
N ILE A 121 -4.22 6.48 -1.37
CA ILE A 121 -5.18 5.44 -1.70
C ILE A 121 -6.30 6.06 -2.53
N VAL A 122 -6.56 5.48 -3.68
CA VAL A 122 -7.63 5.89 -4.59
C VAL A 122 -8.82 4.96 -4.39
N ILE A 123 -9.95 5.50 -3.96
CA ILE A 123 -11.22 4.78 -3.92
C ILE A 123 -11.90 4.91 -5.28
N LEU A 124 -12.04 3.78 -5.96
CA LEU A 124 -12.66 3.65 -7.27
C LEU A 124 -14.03 2.99 -7.15
N ARG A 125 -15.03 3.56 -7.83
CA ARG A 125 -16.33 2.91 -8.02
C ARG A 125 -16.36 2.26 -9.40
N ILE A 126 -16.24 0.92 -9.43
CA ILE A 126 -16.27 0.13 -10.65
C ILE A 126 -17.72 -0.27 -10.97
N ASP A 127 -18.30 0.33 -11.99
CA ASP A 127 -19.69 0.12 -12.42
C ASP A 127 -19.84 -0.49 -13.82
N GLY A 128 -18.72 -0.94 -14.41
CA GLY A 128 -18.69 -1.60 -15.70
C GLY A 128 -18.61 -0.68 -16.92
N GLU A 129 -18.68 0.65 -16.76
CA GLU A 129 -18.54 1.58 -17.89
C GLU A 129 -17.15 1.48 -18.54
N ASP A 130 -16.08 1.52 -17.73
CA ASP A 130 -14.70 1.38 -18.21
C ASP A 130 -14.45 0.00 -18.85
N LEU A 131 -15.08 -1.06 -18.33
CA LEU A 131 -14.97 -2.41 -18.91
C LEU A 131 -15.66 -2.48 -20.29
N LEU A 132 -16.82 -1.83 -20.45
CA LEU A 132 -17.49 -1.70 -21.74
C LEU A 132 -16.68 -0.88 -22.73
N GLU A 133 -16.05 0.21 -22.28
CA GLU A 133 -15.15 1.00 -23.11
C GLU A 133 -13.96 0.15 -23.57
N PHE A 134 -13.33 -0.59 -22.65
CA PHE A 134 -12.20 -1.48 -22.94
C PHE A 134 -12.55 -2.51 -24.02
N ILE A 135 -13.61 -3.31 -23.84
CA ILE A 135 -13.94 -4.39 -24.77
C ILE A 135 -14.42 -3.91 -26.15
N ASN A 136 -14.84 -2.64 -26.25
CA ASN A 136 -15.22 -2.01 -27.50
C ASN A 136 -14.12 -1.11 -28.09
N GLY A 137 -13.04 -0.92 -27.34
CA GLY A 137 -11.90 -0.11 -27.73
C GLY A 137 -10.88 -0.86 -28.59
N PRO A 138 -9.92 -0.13 -29.19
CA PRO A 138 -8.87 -0.71 -30.03
C PRO A 138 -7.82 -1.50 -29.23
N ALA A 139 -7.76 -1.31 -27.91
CA ALA A 139 -6.82 -1.99 -27.02
C ALA A 139 -7.25 -3.43 -26.69
N TYR A 140 -8.53 -3.76 -26.89
CA TYR A 140 -9.09 -5.07 -26.55
C TYR A 140 -8.36 -6.24 -27.20
N GLU A 141 -8.32 -6.29 -28.53
CA GLU A 141 -7.73 -7.41 -29.26
C GLU A 141 -6.25 -7.62 -28.92
N PRO A 142 -5.35 -6.61 -29.01
CA PRO A 142 -3.93 -6.84 -28.73
C PRO A 142 -3.66 -7.29 -27.28
N GLU A 143 -4.36 -6.73 -26.28
CA GLU A 143 -4.18 -7.13 -24.88
C GLU A 143 -4.67 -8.57 -24.64
N MET A 144 -5.86 -8.90 -25.12
CA MET A 144 -6.42 -10.24 -24.94
C MET A 144 -5.63 -11.33 -25.67
N VAL A 145 -5.02 -11.01 -26.83
CA VAL A 145 -4.12 -11.93 -27.54
C VAL A 145 -2.82 -12.15 -26.76
N SER A 146 -2.28 -11.11 -26.10
CA SER A 146 -1.14 -11.26 -25.19
C SER A 146 -1.49 -12.21 -24.04
N PHE A 147 -2.63 -11.98 -23.38
CA PHE A 147 -3.09 -12.85 -22.29
C PHE A 147 -3.30 -14.30 -22.75
N PHE A 148 -3.92 -14.50 -23.91
CA PHE A 148 -4.10 -15.85 -24.46
C PHE A 148 -2.75 -16.57 -24.68
N SER A 149 -1.73 -15.85 -25.15
CA SER A 149 -0.39 -16.40 -25.39
C SER A 149 0.36 -16.72 -24.10
N GLU A 150 0.15 -15.93 -23.05
CA GLU A 150 0.78 -16.11 -21.73
C GLU A 150 0.07 -17.18 -20.87
N ILE A 151 -1.20 -17.48 -21.14
CA ILE A 151 -1.94 -18.52 -20.44
C ILE A 151 -1.48 -19.89 -20.97
N GLU A 152 -0.42 -20.42 -20.35
CA GLU A 152 0.02 -21.80 -20.57
C GLU A 152 -1.01 -22.77 -19.96
N SER A 153 -1.82 -23.42 -20.80
CA SER A 153 -2.51 -24.64 -20.40
C SER A 153 -2.77 -25.55 -21.59
N SER A 154 -2.06 -26.67 -21.66
CA SER A 154 -2.28 -27.69 -22.68
C SER A 154 -3.65 -28.38 -22.59
N ASP A 155 -4.40 -28.23 -21.49
CA ASP A 155 -5.59 -29.06 -21.19
C ASP A 155 -6.74 -28.35 -20.44
N GLY A 156 -6.84 -27.01 -20.50
CA GLY A 156 -7.93 -26.25 -19.84
C GLY A 156 -9.17 -26.07 -20.72
N SER A 157 -10.37 -25.97 -20.13
CA SER A 157 -11.59 -25.61 -20.86
C SER A 157 -11.57 -24.14 -21.30
N LEU A 158 -12.39 -23.75 -22.30
CA LEU A 158 -12.53 -22.35 -22.71
C LEU A 158 -12.91 -21.45 -21.52
N ARG A 159 -13.70 -21.97 -20.58
CA ARG A 159 -14.07 -21.29 -19.34
C ARG A 159 -12.86 -21.00 -18.46
N ASP A 160 -11.94 -21.95 -18.31
CA ASP A 160 -10.73 -21.76 -17.51
C ASP A 160 -9.82 -20.69 -18.11
N TYR A 161 -9.69 -20.68 -19.44
CA TYR A 161 -8.97 -19.64 -20.17
C TYR A 161 -9.55 -18.25 -19.90
N ILE A 162 -10.88 -18.13 -19.96
CA ILE A 162 -11.57 -16.87 -19.74
C ILE A 162 -11.41 -16.40 -18.29
N ILE A 163 -11.56 -17.28 -17.30
CA ILE A 163 -11.37 -16.93 -15.88
C ILE A 163 -9.93 -16.48 -15.62
N LYS A 164 -8.94 -17.19 -16.17
CA LYS A 164 -7.53 -16.78 -16.06
C LYS A 164 -7.28 -15.42 -16.70
N ALA A 165 -7.93 -15.12 -17.82
CA ALA A 165 -7.81 -13.82 -18.47
C ALA A 165 -8.52 -12.70 -17.70
N LEU A 166 -9.69 -12.97 -17.09
CA LEU A 166 -10.36 -12.03 -16.19
C LEU A 166 -9.45 -11.67 -15.00
N ASN A 167 -8.72 -12.65 -14.45
CA ASN A 167 -7.75 -12.44 -13.37
C ASN A 167 -6.53 -11.59 -13.78
N LYS A 168 -6.31 -11.36 -15.08
CA LYS A 168 -5.26 -10.45 -15.57
C LYS A 168 -5.76 -9.03 -15.80
N LEU A 169 -7.07 -8.80 -15.90
CA LEU A 169 -7.61 -7.44 -15.97
C LEU A 169 -7.48 -6.75 -14.61
N THR A 170 -7.20 -5.46 -14.64
CA THR A 170 -7.11 -4.61 -13.46
C THR A 170 -8.23 -3.58 -13.46
N VAL A 171 -8.21 -2.70 -12.45
CA VAL A 171 -9.09 -1.53 -12.39
C VAL A 171 -8.91 -0.60 -13.59
N ASP A 172 -7.77 -0.65 -14.30
CA ASP A 172 -7.53 0.17 -15.49
C ASP A 172 -8.43 -0.22 -16.66
N GLN A 173 -8.75 -1.51 -16.77
CA GLN A 173 -9.74 -2.04 -17.71
C GLN A 173 -11.15 -2.12 -17.09
N GLY A 174 -11.40 -1.45 -15.96
CA GLY A 174 -12.71 -1.42 -15.32
C GLY A 174 -13.13 -2.74 -14.66
N MET A 175 -12.17 -3.61 -14.32
CA MET A 175 -12.44 -4.88 -13.64
C MET A 175 -12.05 -4.78 -12.16
N PRO A 176 -12.97 -5.06 -11.20
CA PRO A 176 -12.57 -5.20 -9.80
C PRO A 176 -11.75 -6.49 -9.62
N PRO A 177 -11.00 -6.65 -8.51
CA PRO A 177 -10.22 -7.86 -8.25
C PRO A 177 -11.05 -9.15 -8.39
N SER A 178 -10.89 -9.85 -9.51
CA SER A 178 -11.77 -10.99 -9.87
C SER A 178 -11.51 -12.25 -9.05
N ALA A 179 -10.40 -12.29 -8.32
CA ALA A 179 -10.09 -13.34 -7.35
C ALA A 179 -10.73 -13.10 -5.97
N ASP A 180 -11.30 -11.92 -5.72
CA ASP A 180 -11.99 -11.64 -4.46
C ASP A 180 -13.26 -12.50 -4.34
N THR A 181 -13.49 -13.07 -3.14
CA THR A 181 -14.57 -14.03 -2.90
C THR A 181 -15.95 -13.42 -3.15
N TRP A 182 -16.14 -12.15 -2.80
CA TRP A 182 -17.39 -11.44 -3.02
C TRP A 182 -17.60 -11.17 -4.51
N VAL A 183 -16.56 -10.74 -5.22
CA VAL A 183 -16.62 -10.47 -6.68
C VAL A 183 -16.92 -11.75 -7.45
N ILE A 184 -16.29 -12.87 -7.08
CA ILE A 184 -16.59 -14.18 -7.69
C ILE A 184 -18.08 -14.52 -7.53
N SER A 185 -18.58 -14.46 -6.30
CA SER A 185 -19.93 -14.93 -5.96
C SER A 185 -21.04 -14.05 -6.51
N ASN A 186 -20.83 -12.72 -6.57
CA ASN A 186 -21.87 -11.76 -6.91
C ASN A 186 -21.76 -11.22 -8.34
N ILE A 187 -20.57 -11.24 -8.94
CA ILE A 187 -20.33 -10.65 -10.26
C ILE A 187 -19.95 -11.73 -11.28
N VAL A 188 -18.85 -12.46 -11.05
CA VAL A 188 -18.27 -13.36 -12.07
C VAL A 188 -19.11 -14.62 -12.28
N GLU A 189 -19.51 -15.32 -11.22
CA GLU A 189 -20.32 -16.54 -11.34
C GLU A 189 -21.70 -16.28 -11.93
N PRO A 190 -22.45 -15.24 -11.52
CA PRO A 190 -23.73 -14.90 -12.16
C PRO A 190 -23.57 -14.51 -13.62
N ALA A 191 -22.49 -13.82 -13.99
CA ALA A 191 -22.18 -13.48 -15.38
C ALA A 191 -21.89 -14.74 -16.22
N LEU A 192 -21.13 -15.70 -15.67
CA LEU A 192 -20.85 -16.99 -16.32
C LEU A 192 -22.13 -17.83 -16.53
N GLN A 193 -23.10 -17.76 -15.61
CA GLN A 193 -24.37 -18.47 -15.74
C GLN A 193 -25.30 -17.82 -16.77
N SER A 194 -25.34 -16.48 -16.84
CA SER A 194 -26.16 -15.76 -17.82
C SER A 194 -25.60 -15.84 -19.23
N CYS A 195 -24.27 -15.84 -19.35
CA CYS A 195 -23.60 -16.01 -20.61
C CYS A 195 -23.55 -17.51 -20.95
N ALA A 196 -24.41 -17.97 -21.86
CA ALA A 196 -24.27 -19.30 -22.47
C ALA A 196 -22.93 -19.37 -23.24
N ILE A 197 -21.86 -19.74 -22.53
CA ILE A 197 -20.57 -20.14 -23.09
C ILE A 197 -20.76 -21.63 -23.36
N ASN A 198 -20.94 -21.98 -24.63
CA ASN A 198 -21.21 -23.37 -25.01
C ASN A 198 -20.01 -24.24 -24.58
N GLU A 199 -20.22 -25.12 -23.60
CA GLU A 199 -19.25 -26.15 -23.18
C GLU A 199 -19.15 -27.31 -24.22
N GLN A 200 -19.84 -27.18 -25.35
CA GLN A 200 -19.91 -28.17 -26.42
C GLN A 200 -19.12 -27.71 -27.64
N ASP A 201 -17.81 -27.92 -27.59
CA ASP A 201 -17.08 -28.46 -28.73
C ASP A 201 -15.69 -28.88 -28.22
N ASP A 202 -15.38 -30.18 -28.31
CA ASP A 202 -14.04 -30.76 -28.25
C ASP A 202 -13.17 -30.27 -29.42
N LYS A 203 -13.10 -28.95 -29.63
CA LYS A 203 -12.21 -28.30 -30.58
C LYS A 203 -11.14 -27.54 -29.83
N GLN A 204 -9.93 -27.66 -30.36
CA GLN A 204 -8.79 -26.84 -30.00
C GLN A 204 -9.23 -25.38 -29.87
N ILE A 205 -9.07 -24.81 -28.68
CA ILE A 205 -9.43 -23.42 -28.39
C ILE A 205 -8.62 -22.54 -29.32
N THR A 206 -9.28 -21.88 -30.27
CA THR A 206 -8.63 -20.90 -31.15
C THR A 206 -8.67 -19.53 -30.52
N GLN A 207 -7.72 -18.68 -30.91
CA GLN A 207 -7.65 -17.29 -30.47
C GLN A 207 -8.97 -16.54 -30.77
N GLU A 208 -9.57 -16.75 -31.94
CA GLU A 208 -10.83 -16.09 -32.32
C GLU A 208 -12.00 -16.54 -31.44
N THR A 209 -12.05 -17.84 -31.11
CA THR A 209 -13.09 -18.39 -30.24
C THR A 209 -12.96 -17.81 -28.82
N PHE A 210 -11.72 -17.68 -28.33
CA PHE A 210 -11.43 -17.05 -27.05
C PHE A 210 -11.84 -15.56 -27.04
N LEU A 211 -11.45 -14.78 -28.05
CA LEU A 211 -11.77 -13.35 -28.12
C LEU A 211 -13.28 -13.08 -28.15
N VAL A 212 -14.04 -13.87 -28.91
CA VAL A 212 -15.50 -13.70 -28.99
C VAL A 212 -16.16 -14.11 -27.68
N ALA A 213 -15.74 -15.24 -27.09
CA ALA A 213 -16.32 -15.74 -25.85
C ALA A 213 -15.98 -14.84 -24.65
N PHE A 214 -14.75 -14.34 -24.57
CA PHE A 214 -14.32 -13.40 -23.53
C PHE A 214 -15.11 -12.09 -23.63
N LYS A 215 -15.23 -11.50 -24.82
CA LYS A 215 -15.99 -10.26 -25.02
C LYS A 215 -17.44 -10.40 -24.56
N LYS A 216 -18.08 -11.54 -24.88
CA LYS A 216 -19.43 -11.84 -24.44
C LYS A 216 -19.53 -11.91 -22.91
N LEU A 217 -18.59 -12.59 -22.25
CA LEU A 217 -18.58 -12.67 -20.78
C LEU A 217 -18.33 -11.30 -20.15
N ALA A 218 -17.34 -10.54 -20.64
CA ALA A 218 -17.02 -9.22 -20.13
C ALA A 218 -18.21 -8.25 -20.25
N ASP A 219 -19.01 -8.37 -21.33
CA ASP A 219 -20.28 -7.64 -21.46
C ASP A 219 -21.29 -8.06 -20.37
N CYS A 220 -21.47 -9.37 -20.12
CA CYS A 220 -22.28 -9.86 -19.00
C CYS A 220 -21.77 -9.32 -17.64
N VAL A 221 -20.46 -9.31 -17.42
CA VAL A 221 -19.83 -8.80 -16.19
C VAL A 221 -20.10 -7.30 -16.04
N ALA A 222 -19.93 -6.52 -17.11
CA ALA A 222 -20.21 -5.09 -17.07
C ALA A 222 -21.68 -4.79 -16.75
N GLN A 223 -22.62 -5.55 -17.33
CA GLN A 223 -24.04 -5.43 -16.97
C GLN A 223 -24.29 -5.71 -15.49
N ARG A 224 -23.61 -6.72 -14.91
CA ARG A 224 -23.69 -6.99 -13.47
C ARG A 224 -23.11 -5.86 -12.62
N LEU A 225 -22.00 -5.27 -13.05
CA LEU A 225 -21.40 -4.13 -12.35
C LEU A 225 -22.27 -2.87 -12.42
N GLN A 226 -23.09 -2.71 -13.47
CA GLN A 226 -24.08 -1.62 -13.53
C GLN A 226 -25.21 -1.82 -12.52
N GLU A 227 -25.66 -3.07 -12.32
CA GLU A 227 -26.66 -3.43 -11.31
C GLU A 227 -26.09 -3.32 -9.88
N GLN A 228 -24.85 -3.77 -9.70
CA GLN A 228 -24.16 -3.85 -8.41
C GLN A 228 -22.71 -3.37 -8.54
N PRO A 229 -22.48 -2.05 -8.46
CA PRO A 229 -21.15 -1.46 -8.52
C PRO A 229 -20.26 -1.94 -7.38
N VAL A 230 -18.97 -2.07 -7.64
CA VAL A 230 -17.98 -2.51 -6.66
C VAL A 230 -17.07 -1.36 -6.28
N ILE A 231 -16.89 -1.14 -4.98
CA ILE A 231 -15.93 -0.16 -4.48
C ILE A 231 -14.58 -0.85 -4.31
N VAL A 232 -13.54 -0.28 -4.90
CA VAL A 232 -12.18 -0.81 -4.88
C VAL A 232 -11.24 0.25 -4.31
N ALA A 233 -10.48 -0.10 -3.28
CA ALA A 233 -9.33 0.65 -2.85
C ALA A 233 -8.13 0.27 -3.73
N HIS A 234 -7.64 1.22 -4.49
CA HIS A 234 -6.52 1.10 -5.41
C HIS A 234 -5.34 1.92 -4.89
N SER A 235 -4.15 1.35 -4.90
CA SER A 235 -2.91 2.06 -4.63
C SER A 235 -1.90 1.67 -5.70
N GLU A 236 -1.20 2.66 -6.25
CA GLU A 236 -0.13 2.45 -7.21
C GLU A 236 1.06 3.34 -6.85
N ASN A 237 2.22 2.72 -6.72
CA ASN A 237 3.48 3.39 -6.44
C ASN A 237 4.50 3.06 -7.53
N THR A 238 5.07 4.09 -8.13
CA THR A 238 6.16 3.96 -9.11
C THR A 238 7.46 4.50 -8.52
N PHE A 239 8.47 3.64 -8.49
CA PHE A 239 9.82 3.97 -8.07
C PHE A 239 10.71 4.14 -9.30
N ASP A 240 10.95 5.39 -9.67
CA ASP A 240 11.68 5.81 -10.89
C ASP A 240 12.97 6.60 -10.58
N GLY A 241 13.35 6.70 -9.30
CA GLY A 241 14.52 7.45 -8.84
C GLY A 241 14.28 8.95 -8.64
N ASN A 242 13.11 9.51 -8.99
CA ASN A 242 12.84 10.94 -8.80
C ASN A 242 12.84 11.36 -7.33
N GLY A 243 12.38 10.50 -6.43
CA GLY A 243 12.44 10.74 -4.98
C GLY A 243 13.88 10.94 -4.49
N ILE A 244 14.80 10.08 -4.93
CA ILE A 244 16.23 10.18 -4.61
C ILE A 244 16.81 11.46 -5.23
N LYS A 245 16.49 11.72 -6.50
CA LYS A 245 16.96 12.92 -7.22
C LYS A 245 16.54 14.21 -6.53
N ARG A 246 15.30 14.27 -6.03
CA ARG A 246 14.78 15.40 -5.24
C ARG A 246 15.59 15.58 -3.96
N LEU A 247 15.80 14.50 -3.20
CA LEU A 247 16.59 14.53 -1.97
C LEU A 247 18.03 14.99 -2.22
N LEU A 248 18.70 14.41 -3.23
CA LEU A 248 20.07 14.78 -3.59
C LEU A 248 20.21 16.24 -4.07
N SER A 249 19.14 16.82 -4.61
CA SER A 249 19.11 18.22 -5.07
C SER A 249 18.93 19.22 -3.92
N ASN A 250 18.40 18.79 -2.77
CA ASN A 250 18.16 19.64 -1.61
C ASN A 250 19.17 19.35 -0.49
N LYS A 251 20.26 20.14 -0.47
CA LYS A 251 21.35 19.96 0.51
C LYS A 251 20.87 19.97 1.96
N PHE A 252 19.92 20.84 2.31
CA PHE A 252 19.44 20.95 3.69
C PHE A 252 18.68 19.69 4.13
N GLU A 253 17.75 19.20 3.29
CA GLU A 253 17.01 17.97 3.56
C GLU A 253 17.93 16.75 3.57
N LEU A 254 18.88 16.68 2.63
CA LEU A 254 19.87 15.61 2.58
C LEU A 254 20.73 15.57 3.84
N ASP A 255 21.30 16.70 4.26
CA ASP A 255 22.14 16.78 5.47
C ASP A 255 21.33 16.41 6.72
N LYS A 256 20.07 16.87 6.81
CA LYS A 256 19.16 16.50 7.91
C LYS A 256 18.89 15.00 7.93
N ALA A 257 18.48 14.41 6.81
CA ALA A 257 18.16 12.99 6.69
C ALA A 257 19.39 12.12 6.99
N MET A 258 20.56 12.51 6.47
CA MET A 258 21.81 11.81 6.71
C MET A 258 22.19 11.82 8.19
N ASN A 259 22.08 12.97 8.87
CA ASN A 259 22.37 13.04 10.29
C ASN A 259 21.40 12.19 11.13
N ALA A 260 20.10 12.19 10.79
CA ALA A 260 19.10 11.35 11.45
C ALA A 260 19.42 9.85 11.27
N ALA A 261 19.78 9.42 10.06
CA ALA A 261 20.16 8.04 9.78
C ALA A 261 21.39 7.57 10.56
N LEU A 262 22.25 8.49 10.99
CA LEU A 262 23.46 8.20 11.76
C LEU A 262 23.28 8.30 13.28
N GLU A 263 22.15 8.82 13.75
CA GLU A 263 21.86 8.99 15.18
C GLU A 263 21.78 7.64 15.91
N ASN A 264 21.16 6.65 15.26
CA ASN A 264 20.96 5.31 15.80
C ASN A 264 22.06 4.31 15.44
N VAL A 265 23.09 4.72 14.68
CA VAL A 265 24.16 3.82 14.26
C VAL A 265 25.26 3.77 15.33
N PRO A 266 25.61 2.57 15.86
CA PRO A 266 26.65 2.45 16.87
C PRO A 266 28.02 2.96 16.38
N LYS A 267 28.62 3.87 17.16
CA LYS A 267 29.95 4.42 16.91
C LYS A 267 30.98 3.79 17.85
N ASP A 268 32.18 3.55 17.36
CA ASP A 268 33.31 3.15 18.21
C ASP A 268 33.76 4.30 19.12
N ARG A 269 34.74 4.03 19.99
CA ARG A 269 35.30 5.03 20.92
C ARG A 269 35.95 6.24 20.22
N ASN A 270 36.21 6.14 18.91
CA ASN A 270 36.81 7.17 18.08
C ASN A 270 35.80 7.80 17.10
N GLY A 271 34.50 7.51 17.24
CA GLY A 271 33.45 8.03 16.36
C GLY A 271 33.39 7.37 14.98
N LYS A 272 34.00 6.20 14.79
CA LYS A 272 33.98 5.45 13.52
C LYS A 272 32.81 4.46 13.47
N LEU A 273 32.41 4.09 12.26
CA LEU A 273 31.23 3.30 11.95
C LEU A 273 31.63 2.05 11.17
N ALA A 274 31.03 0.91 11.49
CA ALA A 274 31.19 -0.31 10.69
C ALA A 274 30.28 -0.28 9.46
N LYS A 275 30.78 -0.72 8.30
CA LYS A 275 29.99 -0.78 7.07
C LYS A 275 28.76 -1.68 7.16
N ASP A 276 28.73 -2.64 8.09
CA ASP A 276 27.58 -3.52 8.31
C ASP A 276 26.28 -2.75 8.62
N TYR A 277 26.40 -1.52 9.14
CA TYR A 277 25.26 -0.65 9.42
C TYR A 277 24.79 0.18 8.21
N LEU A 278 25.42 0.07 7.04
CA LEU A 278 25.02 0.82 5.84
C LEU A 278 23.58 0.48 5.40
N ARG A 279 23.14 -0.78 5.54
CA ARG A 279 21.75 -1.17 5.22
C ARG A 279 20.76 -0.52 6.18
N ILE A 280 21.07 -0.50 7.47
CA ILE A 280 20.22 0.13 8.49
C ILE A 280 20.12 1.65 8.27
N ALA A 281 21.26 2.29 7.98
CA ALA A 281 21.28 3.71 7.67
C ALA A 281 20.54 4.03 6.36
N LEU A 282 20.65 3.16 5.33
CA LEU A 282 19.88 3.30 4.10
C LEU A 282 18.38 3.15 4.35
N ASP A 283 17.96 2.18 5.15
CA ASP A 283 16.56 1.96 5.49
C ASP A 283 15.96 3.19 6.20
N THR A 284 16.74 3.82 7.09
CA THR A 284 16.34 5.09 7.73
C THR A 284 16.26 6.26 6.73
N LEU A 285 17.08 6.26 5.68
CA LEU A 285 17.05 7.26 4.61
C LEU A 285 15.94 7.01 3.57
N ALA A 286 15.50 5.77 3.40
CA ALA A 286 14.60 5.35 2.34
C ALA A 286 13.32 6.20 2.28
N PRO A 287 12.61 6.50 3.39
CA PRO A 287 11.42 7.36 3.36
C PRO A 287 11.70 8.77 2.82
N SER A 288 12.86 9.36 3.18
CA SER A 288 13.25 10.70 2.70
C SER A 288 13.60 10.71 1.21
N ALA A 289 14.06 9.56 0.70
CA ALA A 289 14.41 9.34 -0.70
C ALA A 289 13.22 8.85 -1.55
N GLY A 290 12.02 8.70 -0.95
CA GLY A 290 10.85 8.15 -1.65
C GLY A 290 11.01 6.67 -2.01
N LEU A 291 11.82 5.94 -1.25
CA LEU A 291 12.01 4.49 -1.38
C LEU A 291 11.15 3.78 -0.33
N PRO A 292 10.70 2.54 -0.62
CA PRO A 292 10.02 1.72 0.36
C PRO A 292 11.00 1.25 1.44
N PRO A 293 10.51 0.87 2.64
CA PRO A 293 11.34 0.15 3.61
C PRO A 293 11.93 -1.12 3.01
N LEU A 294 13.14 -1.49 3.45
CA LEU A 294 13.77 -2.74 3.02
C LEU A 294 12.93 -3.95 3.45
N GLY A 295 12.79 -4.94 2.56
CA GLY A 295 11.93 -6.10 2.78
C GLY A 295 10.46 -5.91 2.40
N ALA A 296 10.03 -4.69 2.08
CA ALA A 296 8.64 -4.43 1.70
C ALA A 296 8.34 -4.85 0.25
N ILE A 297 9.33 -4.76 -0.65
CA ILE A 297 9.16 -5.04 -2.08
C ILE A 297 10.37 -5.82 -2.59
N ASP A 298 10.17 -7.11 -2.89
CA ASP A 298 11.22 -8.04 -3.37
C ASP A 298 12.01 -7.50 -4.58
N GLN A 299 11.33 -6.79 -5.49
CA GLN A 299 11.99 -6.22 -6.67
C GLN A 299 12.95 -5.07 -6.29
N MET A 300 12.56 -4.25 -5.32
CA MET A 300 13.41 -3.18 -4.79
C MET A 300 14.58 -3.76 -4.00
N ASP A 301 14.35 -4.81 -3.21
CA ASP A 301 15.42 -5.46 -2.43
C ASP A 301 16.49 -6.08 -3.34
N LYS A 302 16.11 -6.55 -4.53
CA LYS A 302 17.06 -7.00 -5.56
C LYS A 302 17.92 -5.84 -6.06
N VAL A 303 17.32 -4.70 -6.41
CA VAL A 303 18.03 -3.47 -6.82
C VAL A 303 19.03 -3.04 -5.75
N VAL A 304 18.58 -2.94 -4.49
CA VAL A 304 19.44 -2.57 -3.36
C VAL A 304 20.57 -3.59 -3.20
N SER A 305 20.27 -4.89 -3.22
CA SER A 305 21.26 -5.95 -3.08
C SER A 305 22.32 -5.93 -4.19
N GLU A 306 21.94 -5.61 -5.43
CA GLU A 306 22.86 -5.46 -6.54
C GLU A 306 23.79 -4.25 -6.36
N VAL A 307 23.24 -3.11 -5.94
CA VAL A 307 24.03 -1.90 -5.67
C VAL A 307 25.04 -2.14 -4.54
N PHE A 308 24.64 -2.80 -3.44
CA PHE A 308 25.56 -3.11 -2.34
C PHE A 308 26.74 -3.99 -2.77
N LYS A 309 26.51 -4.92 -3.70
CA LYS A 309 27.57 -5.73 -4.31
C LYS A 309 28.50 -4.89 -5.17
N MET A 310 27.96 -3.95 -5.96
CA MET A 310 28.76 -3.06 -6.81
C MET A 310 29.68 -2.13 -6.01
N VAL A 311 29.18 -1.58 -4.90
CA VAL A 311 29.90 -0.60 -4.05
C VAL A 311 30.86 -1.30 -3.06
N ASN A 312 30.91 -2.64 -3.02
CA ASN A 312 31.72 -3.43 -2.08
C ASN A 312 31.49 -3.04 -0.61
N CYS A 313 30.23 -3.04 -0.20
CA CYS A 313 29.83 -2.67 1.15
C CYS A 313 30.06 -3.76 2.21
N ASP A 314 30.25 -5.03 1.80
CA ASP A 314 30.23 -6.20 2.69
C ASP A 314 31.61 -6.58 3.28
N ASP A 315 32.56 -5.64 3.34
CA ASP A 315 33.91 -5.91 3.85
C ASP A 315 34.10 -5.67 5.36
N GLY A 316 33.03 -5.32 6.09
CA GLY A 316 33.01 -5.13 7.54
C GLY A 316 33.95 -4.03 8.05
N LYS A 317 34.49 -3.19 7.16
CA LYS A 317 35.49 -2.19 7.53
C LYS A 317 34.88 -1.11 8.42
N ILE A 318 35.69 -0.65 9.36
CA ILE A 318 35.38 0.48 10.22
C ILE A 318 35.93 1.75 9.56
N ILE A 319 35.02 2.67 9.21
CA ILE A 319 35.31 3.88 8.44
C ILE A 319 34.90 5.14 9.22
N LYS A 320 35.41 6.30 8.79
CA LYS A 320 35.02 7.59 9.39
C LYS A 320 33.61 7.99 8.94
N GLU A 321 32.96 8.86 9.72
CA GLU A 321 31.62 9.35 9.40
C GLU A 321 31.51 9.98 8.00
N ASP A 322 32.47 10.83 7.59
CA ASP A 322 32.45 11.46 6.26
C ASP A 322 32.56 10.42 5.12
N GLU A 323 33.33 9.36 5.35
CA GLU A 323 33.47 8.25 4.38
C GLU A 323 32.19 7.41 4.34
N PHE A 324 31.56 7.16 5.49
CA PHE A 324 30.28 6.47 5.59
C PHE A 324 29.17 7.23 4.86
N LYS A 325 29.07 8.54 5.09
CA LYS A 325 28.13 9.43 4.37
C LYS A 325 28.38 9.40 2.86
N LYS A 326 29.64 9.42 2.43
CA LYS A 326 30.00 9.35 1.01
C LYS A 326 29.55 8.03 0.37
N ILE A 327 29.73 6.90 1.06
CA ILE A 327 29.28 5.59 0.57
C ILE A 327 27.74 5.56 0.48
N LEU A 328 27.02 6.08 1.47
CA LEU A 328 25.54 6.17 1.40
C LEU A 328 25.07 7.01 0.20
N LEU A 329 25.74 8.12 -0.09
CA LEU A 329 25.44 8.93 -1.29
C LEU A 329 25.71 8.17 -2.58
N GLU A 330 26.80 7.39 -2.64
CA GLU A 330 27.13 6.54 -3.78
C GLU A 330 26.08 5.44 -4.01
N ILE A 331 25.61 4.81 -2.92
CA ILE A 331 24.52 3.82 -2.94
C ILE A 331 23.23 4.46 -3.45
N LEU A 332 22.80 5.60 -2.87
CA LEU A 332 21.59 6.31 -3.29
C LEU A 332 21.68 6.71 -4.77
N GLY A 333 22.80 7.28 -5.21
CA GLY A 333 23.01 7.65 -6.61
C GLY A 333 22.97 6.44 -7.55
N SER A 334 23.49 5.30 -7.11
CA SER A 334 23.46 4.05 -7.90
C SER A 334 22.04 3.47 -8.00
N ILE A 335 21.27 3.46 -6.90
CA ILE A 335 19.86 3.06 -6.92
C ILE A 335 19.07 3.98 -7.86
N MET A 336 19.27 5.29 -7.76
CA MET A 336 18.63 6.28 -8.63
C MET A 336 18.87 5.97 -10.11
N LEU A 337 20.12 5.70 -10.51
CA LEU A 337 20.44 5.38 -11.91
C LEU A 337 19.80 4.08 -12.39
N GLN A 338 19.69 3.06 -11.53
CA GLN A 338 19.02 1.81 -11.88
C GLN A 338 17.51 2.02 -12.08
N LEU A 339 16.87 2.80 -11.20
CA LEU A 339 15.45 3.11 -11.27
C LEU A 339 15.10 4.07 -12.42
N GLU A 340 15.98 5.02 -12.77
CA GLU A 340 15.80 5.89 -13.95
C GLU A 340 15.84 5.06 -15.26
N GLY A 341 16.63 3.98 -15.28
CA GLY A 341 16.71 3.06 -16.42
C GLY A 341 15.56 2.06 -16.48
N ASN A 342 15.14 1.52 -15.33
CA ASN A 342 14.07 0.53 -15.21
C ASN A 342 13.20 0.85 -13.97
N PRO A 343 12.16 1.68 -14.13
CA PRO A 343 11.23 1.98 -13.04
C PRO A 343 10.51 0.73 -12.54
N ILE A 344 10.22 0.70 -11.24
CA ILE A 344 9.43 -0.37 -10.61
C ILE A 344 8.06 0.19 -10.24
N SER A 345 6.99 -0.33 -10.83
CA SER A 345 5.61 -0.01 -10.43
C SER A 345 5.01 -1.17 -9.65
N ILE A 346 4.46 -0.88 -8.47
CA ILE A 346 3.69 -1.81 -7.66
C ILE A 346 2.28 -1.25 -7.52
N SER A 347 1.29 -2.05 -7.90
CA SER A 347 -0.11 -1.75 -7.68
C SER A 347 -0.76 -2.78 -6.77
N SER A 348 -1.71 -2.32 -5.96
CA SER A 348 -2.52 -3.14 -5.08
C SER A 348 -3.98 -2.72 -5.22
N ASN A 349 -4.86 -3.71 -5.32
CA ASN A 349 -6.29 -3.52 -5.46
C ASN A 349 -7.00 -4.38 -4.43
N SER A 350 -7.86 -3.76 -3.62
CA SER A 350 -8.68 -4.46 -2.63
C SER A 350 -10.12 -4.04 -2.76
N VAL A 351 -11.03 -5.02 -2.71
CA VAL A 351 -12.47 -4.73 -2.66
C VAL A 351 -12.80 -4.19 -1.29
N VAL A 352 -13.44 -3.02 -1.25
CA VAL A 352 -13.94 -2.45 0.00
C VAL A 352 -15.23 -3.16 0.35
N HIS A 353 -15.11 -4.16 1.20
CA HIS A 353 -16.25 -4.76 1.85
C HIS A 353 -16.79 -3.71 2.84
N GLU A 354 -18.00 -3.19 2.60
CA GLU A 354 -18.70 -2.48 3.68
C GLU A 354 -18.69 -3.42 4.90
N PRO A 355 -18.17 -2.97 6.06
CA PRO A 355 -18.23 -3.79 7.25
C PRO A 355 -19.69 -4.17 7.47
N LEU A 356 -19.99 -5.48 7.48
CA LEU A 356 -21.22 -6.00 8.05
C LEU A 356 -21.39 -5.28 9.38
N ALA A 357 -22.37 -4.39 9.47
CA ALA A 357 -22.56 -3.45 10.57
C ALA A 357 -22.23 -4.08 11.93
N THR A 358 -20.98 -3.95 12.36
CA THR A 358 -20.56 -4.14 13.74
C THR A 358 -20.59 -2.73 14.32
N PRO A 359 -21.41 -2.51 15.35
CA PRO A 359 -21.49 -1.19 15.95
C PRO A 359 -20.12 -0.86 16.54
N SER A 360 -19.69 0.39 16.30
CA SER A 360 -18.60 1.05 17.02
C SER A 360 -17.19 0.76 16.52
N THR A 361 -16.79 1.43 15.44
CA THR A 361 -15.41 1.94 15.32
C THR A 361 -15.25 3.09 16.31
N THR A 362 -14.96 2.75 17.57
CA THR A 362 -14.96 3.69 18.70
C THR A 362 -13.88 4.77 18.61
N LEU A 363 -12.85 4.62 17.78
CA LEU A 363 -11.70 5.53 17.84
C LEU A 363 -11.78 6.71 16.87
N LEU A 364 -12.36 6.57 15.67
CA LEU A 364 -12.32 7.59 14.61
C LEU A 364 -13.67 8.21 14.27
N GLN A 365 -14.75 7.84 14.98
CA GLN A 365 -16.04 8.51 14.79
C GLN A 365 -16.09 9.83 15.57
N PRO A 366 -16.31 10.97 14.91
CA PRO A 366 -16.73 12.17 15.61
C PRO A 366 -18.13 11.94 16.18
N SER A 367 -18.31 12.22 17.47
CA SER A 367 -19.61 12.22 18.11
C SER A 367 -20.50 13.29 17.47
N SER A 368 -21.73 12.93 17.11
CA SER A 368 -22.75 13.88 16.63
C SER A 368 -23.16 14.89 17.70
#